data_AF-Q0V070-F1
#
_entry.id   AF-Q0V070-F1
#
_cell.length_a   1.000
_cell.length_b   1.000
_cell.length_c   1.000
_cell.angle_alpha   90.00
_cell.angle_beta   90.00
_cell.angle_gamma   90.00
#
_symmetry.space_group_name_H-M   'P 1'
#
loop_
_entity.id
_entity.type
_entity.pdbx_description
1 polymer ?
#
loop_
_entity_poly.entity_id
_entity_poly.type
_entity_poly.pdbx_seq_one_letter_code
_entity_poly.pdbx_strand_id
1 'polypeptide(L)'
;MQQDLDILPLLSEESYLKAYPEDRKCRAFLEFCREGDYKAIIDMLQDDEVDEDDEDEEMGDSDQSGKEEVGIDRMLRYQDPIGDMQSGLHAAVQAQSREVAWLLLLLASNYPLLEFPPEVFQEAESMGIMRGLTEDKVDIRSLKDANGKTAEDIANEIGGVWNGWTGNGRLAI
;
A
#
# COMPACT_ATOMS: atom_id res chain seq x y z
N MET A 1 32.33 8.38 -14.98
CA MET A 1 32.14 9.40 -13.93
C MET A 1 31.29 8.74 -12.87
N GLN A 2 31.83 8.53 -11.68
CA GLN A 2 31.12 7.90 -10.58
C GLN A 2 30.21 8.98 -9.98
N GLN A 3 28.89 8.80 -10.05
CA GLN A 3 27.94 9.71 -9.42
C GLN A 3 28.17 9.64 -7.91
N ASP A 4 28.29 10.80 -7.24
CA ASP A 4 28.28 10.88 -5.78
C ASP A 4 26.97 10.25 -5.30
N LEU A 5 27.06 9.02 -4.81
CA LEU A 5 25.94 8.31 -4.23
C LEU A 5 25.60 9.03 -2.93
N ASP A 6 24.47 9.73 -2.89
CA ASP A 6 23.97 10.28 -1.63
C ASP A 6 23.49 9.12 -0.75
N ILE A 7 24.35 8.72 0.18
CA ILE A 7 24.08 7.60 1.09
C ILE A 7 23.21 8.00 2.28
N LEU A 8 22.93 9.30 2.48
CA LEU A 8 22.21 9.78 3.66
C LEU A 8 20.78 9.22 3.74
N PRO A 9 19.99 9.14 2.65
CA PRO A 9 18.68 8.50 2.68
C PRO A 9 18.75 7.03 3.08
N LEU A 10 19.72 6.27 2.53
CA LEU A 10 19.93 4.86 2.84
C LEU A 10 20.28 4.65 4.30
N LEU A 11 21.17 5.48 4.86
CA LEU A 11 21.55 5.40 6.27
C LEU A 11 20.39 5.77 7.21
N SER A 12 19.57 6.75 6.84
CA SER A 12 18.38 7.15 7.60
C SER A 12 17.37 6.01 7.64
N GLU A 13 17.13 5.36 6.49
CA GLU A 13 16.25 4.21 6.39
C GLU A 13 16.75 3.02 7.20
N GLU A 14 18.03 2.64 7.07
CA GLU A 14 18.60 1.54 7.86
C GLU A 14 18.54 1.82 9.37
N SER A 15 18.76 3.07 9.78
CA SER A 15 18.64 3.47 11.19
C SER A 15 17.19 3.37 11.68
N TYR A 16 16.23 3.76 10.84
CA TYR A 16 14.79 3.64 11.14
C TYR A 16 14.36 2.18 11.24
N LEU A 17 14.68 1.34 10.25
CA LEU A 17 14.30 -0.08 10.21
C LEU A 17 15.04 -0.94 11.24
N LYS A 18 16.10 -0.41 11.85
CA LYS A 18 16.72 -1.00 13.04
C LYS A 18 15.93 -0.68 14.32
N ALA A 19 15.31 0.49 14.38
CA ALA A 19 14.47 0.91 15.50
C ALA A 19 13.04 0.35 15.40
N TYR A 20 12.52 0.17 14.18
CA TYR A 20 11.17 -0.35 13.87
C TYR A 20 11.24 -1.50 12.86
N PRO A 21 11.72 -2.70 13.27
CA PRO A 21 11.81 -3.86 12.36
C PRO A 21 10.47 -4.27 11.75
N GLU A 22 9.37 -4.05 12.46
CA GLU A 22 7.99 -4.32 12.05
C GLU A 22 7.53 -3.48 10.84
N ASP A 23 8.21 -2.38 10.53
CA ASP A 23 7.88 -1.53 9.38
C ASP A 23 8.56 -2.02 8.09
N ARG A 24 9.46 -3.00 8.16
CA ARG A 24 10.19 -3.50 6.97
C ARG A 24 9.26 -4.01 5.88
N LYS A 25 8.24 -4.81 6.23
CA LYS A 25 7.26 -5.32 5.27
C LYS A 25 6.44 -4.18 4.65
N CYS A 26 5.90 -3.29 5.50
CA CYS A 26 5.17 -2.10 5.04
C CYS A 26 5.98 -1.21 4.10
N ARG A 27 7.27 -1.03 4.39
CA ARG A 27 8.17 -0.24 3.54
C ARG A 27 8.45 -0.93 2.21
N ALA A 28 8.69 -2.23 2.20
CA ALA A 28 8.84 -2.99 0.96
C ALA A 28 7.57 -2.91 0.09
N PHE A 29 6.39 -3.03 0.70
CA PHE A 29 5.11 -2.82 0.03
C PHE A 29 5.00 -1.43 -0.64
N LEU A 30 5.42 -0.37 0.07
CA LEU A 30 5.42 0.98 -0.50
C LEU A 30 6.42 1.15 -1.64
N GLU A 31 7.58 0.49 -1.60
CA GLU A 31 8.51 0.50 -2.74
C GLU A 31 7.87 -0.15 -3.98
N PHE A 32 7.17 -1.28 -3.84
CA PHE A 32 6.43 -1.85 -4.96
C PHE A 32 5.33 -0.92 -5.49
N CYS A 33 4.67 -0.17 -4.60
CA CYS A 33 3.74 0.89 -5.01
C CYS A 33 4.42 2.01 -5.81
N ARG A 34 5.65 2.42 -5.42
CA ARG A 34 6.46 3.44 -6.11
C ARG A 34 7.01 2.94 -7.44
N GLU A 35 7.31 1.66 -7.55
CA GLU A 35 7.75 1.01 -8.80
C GLU A 35 6.58 0.73 -9.76
N GLY A 36 5.35 0.73 -9.24
CA GLY A 36 4.16 0.40 -10.01
C GLY A 36 4.00 -1.11 -10.24
N ASP A 37 4.71 -1.94 -9.47
CA ASP A 37 4.71 -3.40 -9.61
C ASP A 37 3.54 -4.02 -8.84
N TYR A 38 2.36 -4.01 -9.46
CA TYR A 38 1.17 -4.58 -8.86
C TYR A 38 1.27 -6.09 -8.61
N LYS A 39 2.13 -6.82 -9.35
CA LYS A 39 2.30 -8.26 -9.14
C LYS A 39 3.11 -8.54 -7.90
N ALA A 40 4.20 -7.81 -7.68
CA ALA A 40 4.98 -7.92 -6.45
C ALA A 40 4.16 -7.56 -5.20
N ILE A 41 3.23 -6.59 -5.32
CA ILE A 41 2.26 -6.29 -4.24
C ILE A 41 1.39 -7.51 -3.95
N ILE A 42 0.85 -8.14 -4.99
CA ILE A 42 -0.06 -9.28 -4.84
C ILE A 42 0.66 -10.48 -4.24
N ASP A 43 1.84 -10.81 -4.77
CA ASP A 43 2.67 -11.91 -4.25
C ASP A 43 2.96 -11.69 -2.76
N MET A 44 3.30 -10.45 -2.37
CA MET A 44 3.54 -10.09 -0.96
C MET A 44 2.29 -10.25 -0.09
N LEU A 45 1.10 -9.88 -0.58
CA LEU A 45 -0.15 -10.02 0.18
C LEU A 45 -0.57 -11.47 0.33
N GLN A 46 -0.33 -12.31 -0.68
CA GLN A 46 -0.67 -13.73 -0.64
C GLN A 46 0.25 -14.52 0.26
N ASP A 47 1.55 -14.19 0.30
CA ASP A 47 2.48 -14.82 1.24
C ASP A 47 2.07 -14.57 2.69
N ASP A 48 1.45 -13.42 3.00
CA ASP A 48 0.94 -13.11 4.35
C ASP A 48 -0.43 -13.76 4.66
N GLU A 49 -1.30 -14.03 3.66
CA GLU A 49 -2.57 -14.77 3.89
C GLU A 49 -2.34 -16.24 4.29
N VAL A 50 -1.26 -16.86 3.81
CA VAL A 50 -0.96 -18.27 4.09
C VAL A 50 -0.52 -18.49 5.55
N ASP A 51 0.08 -17.48 6.18
CA ASP A 51 0.53 -17.54 7.57
C ASP A 51 -0.63 -17.29 8.58
N GLU A 52 -1.68 -16.57 8.19
CA GLU A 52 -2.85 -16.28 9.05
C GLU A 52 -3.84 -17.47 9.20
N ASP A 53 -3.88 -18.41 8.24
CA ASP A 53 -4.82 -19.56 8.23
C ASP A 53 -4.32 -20.81 9.00
N ASP A 54 -3.08 -20.80 9.53
CA ASP A 54 -2.46 -21.90 10.28
C ASP A 54 -2.53 -21.71 11.82
N GLU A 55 -3.30 -20.75 12.34
CA GLU A 55 -3.50 -20.51 13.79
C GLU A 55 -4.79 -21.14 14.38
N ASP A 56 -5.16 -22.35 13.94
CA ASP A 56 -6.14 -23.18 14.67
C ASP A 56 -5.43 -24.21 15.58
N GLU A 57 -5.53 -23.95 16.89
CA GLU A 57 -5.35 -24.86 18.03
C GLU A 57 -3.93 -25.36 18.37
N GLU A 58 -3.22 -24.68 19.27
CA GLU A 58 -2.72 -25.34 20.50
C GLU A 58 -2.24 -24.35 21.58
N MET A 59 -2.85 -24.45 22.77
CA MET A 59 -2.38 -23.81 23.99
C MET A 59 -0.98 -24.32 24.38
N GLY A 60 0.06 -23.54 24.11
CA GLY A 60 1.44 -23.86 24.50
C GLY A 60 2.22 -22.63 24.95
N ASP A 61 2.44 -22.52 26.26
CA ASP A 61 3.41 -21.61 26.89
C ASP A 61 4.80 -21.85 26.28
N SER A 62 5.25 -20.96 25.39
CA SER A 62 6.60 -20.97 24.82
C SER A 62 6.98 -19.58 24.33
N ASP A 63 7.95 -19.02 25.05
CA ASP A 63 8.76 -17.83 24.77
C ASP A 63 9.28 -17.83 23.32
N GLN A 64 8.48 -17.32 22.37
CA GLN A 64 8.91 -17.04 20.99
C GLN A 64 9.00 -15.53 20.76
N SER A 65 10.17 -15.00 21.04
CA SER A 65 10.56 -13.67 20.62
C SER A 65 10.62 -13.56 19.08
N GLY A 66 9.78 -12.72 18.48
CA GLY A 66 10.32 -11.68 17.61
C GLY A 66 9.87 -11.52 16.16
N LYS A 67 8.66 -11.92 15.76
CA LYS A 67 8.02 -11.38 14.54
C LYS A 67 6.52 -11.22 14.77
N GLU A 68 6.09 -10.04 15.19
CA GLU A 68 4.68 -9.68 15.06
C GLU A 68 4.40 -9.59 13.55
N GLU A 69 3.58 -10.51 13.04
CA GLU A 69 3.14 -10.45 11.66
C GLU A 69 2.35 -9.16 11.43
N VAL A 70 2.70 -8.46 10.36
CA VAL A 70 2.02 -7.23 10.00
C VAL A 70 0.75 -7.63 9.27
N GLY A 71 -0.39 -7.58 9.96
CA GLY A 71 -1.66 -7.87 9.32
C GLY A 71 -1.88 -7.00 8.07
N ILE A 72 -2.43 -7.60 7.02
CA ILE A 72 -2.60 -7.01 5.68
C ILE A 72 -3.27 -5.63 5.73
N ASP A 73 -4.22 -5.45 6.65
CA ASP A 73 -4.92 -4.18 6.84
C ASP A 73 -4.01 -3.03 7.26
N ARG A 74 -3.02 -3.31 8.12
CA ARG A 74 -2.01 -2.34 8.56
C ARG A 74 -1.12 -1.99 7.38
N MET A 75 -0.70 -2.98 6.59
CA MET A 75 0.16 -2.78 5.42
C MET A 75 -0.51 -1.89 4.36
N LEU A 76 -1.74 -2.23 3.96
CA LEU A 76 -2.50 -1.49 2.95
C LEU A 76 -2.74 -0.02 3.31
N ARG A 77 -2.74 0.32 4.60
CA ARG A 77 -3.03 1.68 5.12
C ARG A 77 -1.80 2.35 5.74
N TYR A 78 -0.64 1.73 5.60
CA TYR A 78 0.59 2.26 6.16
C TYR A 78 0.93 3.63 5.54
N GLN A 79 1.40 4.54 6.39
CA GLN A 79 1.92 5.85 6.01
C GLN A 79 3.37 5.94 6.42
N ASP A 80 4.27 6.23 5.48
CA ASP A 80 5.72 6.19 5.68
C ASP A 80 6.26 7.36 6.51
N PRO A 81 6.66 7.17 7.79
CA PRO A 81 7.09 8.29 8.63
C PRO A 81 8.39 8.95 8.16
N ILE A 82 9.19 8.23 7.36
CA ILE A 82 10.44 8.73 6.78
C ILE A 82 10.32 9.03 5.28
N GLY A 83 9.12 8.85 4.71
CA GLY A 83 8.76 9.16 3.33
C GLY A 83 7.56 10.11 3.26
N ASP A 84 7.61 11.21 4.01
CA ASP A 84 6.60 12.28 4.04
C ASP A 84 5.16 11.80 4.33
N MET A 85 4.99 10.77 5.16
CA MET A 85 3.69 10.16 5.51
C MET A 85 2.90 9.67 4.29
N GLN A 86 3.57 9.38 3.19
CA GLN A 86 2.92 8.86 1.99
C GLN A 86 2.35 7.46 2.24
N SER A 87 1.14 7.23 1.76
CA SER A 87 0.55 5.89 1.67
C SER A 87 0.79 5.28 0.29
N GLY A 88 0.42 4.00 0.12
CA GLY A 88 0.51 3.31 -1.16
C GLY A 88 -0.24 4.04 -2.28
N LEU A 89 -1.38 4.68 -1.98
CA LEU A 89 -2.15 5.42 -2.99
C LEU A 89 -1.43 6.70 -3.45
N HIS A 90 -0.71 7.39 -2.54
CA HIS A 90 0.13 8.52 -2.91
C HIS A 90 1.29 8.06 -3.80
N ALA A 91 1.95 6.96 -3.43
CA ALA A 91 3.05 6.37 -4.19
C ALA A 91 2.61 5.95 -5.60
N ALA A 92 1.48 5.25 -5.72
CA ALA A 92 0.91 4.85 -7.01
C ALA A 92 0.60 6.04 -7.92
N VAL A 93 0.06 7.12 -7.34
CA VAL A 93 -0.20 8.38 -8.06
C VAL A 93 1.09 9.00 -8.59
N GLN A 94 2.12 9.07 -7.76
CA GLN A 94 3.43 9.60 -8.16
C GLN A 94 4.10 8.73 -9.24
N ALA A 95 3.95 7.41 -9.15
CA ALA A 95 4.45 6.45 -10.12
C ALA A 95 3.68 6.44 -11.45
N GLN A 96 2.58 7.18 -11.56
CA GLN A 96 1.67 7.14 -12.71
C GLN A 96 1.13 5.73 -13.01
N SER A 97 1.01 4.87 -11.98
CA SER A 97 0.53 3.49 -12.12
C SER A 97 -0.95 3.39 -11.78
N ARG A 98 -1.80 3.27 -12.82
CA ARG A 98 -3.25 3.13 -12.66
C ARG A 98 -3.62 1.76 -12.12
N GLU A 99 -2.82 0.76 -12.45
CA GLU A 99 -2.95 -0.63 -12.05
C GLU A 99 -2.84 -0.74 -10.53
N VAL A 100 -1.77 -0.18 -9.95
CA VAL A 100 -1.60 -0.15 -8.49
C VAL A 100 -2.68 0.71 -7.83
N ALA A 101 -3.04 1.86 -8.41
CA ALA A 101 -4.12 2.69 -7.86
C ALA A 101 -5.44 1.92 -7.80
N TRP A 102 -5.82 1.21 -8.88
CA TRP A 102 -7.04 0.38 -8.88
C TRP A 102 -6.97 -0.77 -7.89
N LEU A 103 -5.83 -1.46 -7.79
CA LEU A 103 -5.62 -2.54 -6.81
C LEU A 103 -5.82 -2.02 -5.39
N LEU A 104 -5.19 -0.91 -5.03
CA LEU A 104 -5.31 -0.31 -3.70
C LEU A 104 -6.74 0.17 -3.41
N LEU A 105 -7.44 0.71 -4.41
CA LEU A 105 -8.86 1.05 -4.25
C LEU A 105 -9.72 -0.19 -4.07
N LEU A 106 -9.42 -1.29 -4.76
CA LEU A 106 -10.14 -2.55 -4.60
C LEU A 106 -9.97 -3.09 -3.18
N LEU A 107 -8.76 -3.05 -2.63
CA LEU A 107 -8.41 -3.68 -1.36
C LEU A 107 -8.65 -2.80 -0.12
N ALA A 108 -8.47 -1.49 -0.23
CA ALA A 108 -8.35 -0.61 0.93
C ALA A 108 -9.30 0.60 0.93
N SER A 109 -10.29 0.63 0.04
CA SER A 109 -11.26 1.73 -0.04
C SER A 109 -12.72 1.27 0.03
N ASN A 110 -13.59 2.22 0.33
CA ASN A 110 -15.04 2.13 0.18
C ASN A 110 -15.51 2.71 -1.15
N TYR A 111 -14.65 2.82 -2.17
CA TYR A 111 -15.04 3.28 -3.50
C TYR A 111 -16.09 2.31 -4.09
N PRO A 112 -17.19 2.79 -4.70
CA PRO A 112 -18.29 1.93 -5.15
C PRO A 112 -17.85 0.91 -6.21
N LEU A 113 -18.20 -0.36 -6.02
CA LEU A 113 -17.81 -1.44 -6.94
C LEU A 113 -18.29 -1.24 -8.38
N LEU A 114 -19.44 -0.57 -8.58
CA LEU A 114 -19.99 -0.27 -9.90
C LEU A 114 -19.17 0.75 -10.69
N GLU A 115 -18.29 1.48 -10.04
CA GLU A 115 -17.43 2.49 -10.67
C GLU A 115 -16.07 1.94 -11.12
N PHE A 116 -15.76 0.68 -10.77
CA PHE A 116 -14.55 0.00 -11.22
C PHE A 116 -14.71 -0.49 -12.66
N PRO A 117 -13.66 -0.36 -13.51
CA PRO A 117 -13.64 -1.01 -14.80
C PRO A 117 -13.78 -2.54 -14.65
N PRO A 118 -14.55 -3.21 -15.52
CA PRO A 118 -14.71 -4.67 -15.46
C PRO A 118 -13.38 -5.43 -15.52
N GLU A 119 -12.40 -4.88 -16.22
CA GLU A 119 -11.06 -5.47 -16.38
C GLU A 119 -10.33 -5.58 -15.04
N VAL A 120 -10.58 -4.67 -14.09
CA VAL A 120 -9.96 -4.74 -12.75
C VAL A 120 -10.44 -5.98 -12.00
N PHE A 121 -11.73 -6.32 -12.10
CA PHE A 121 -12.26 -7.52 -11.45
C PHE A 121 -11.81 -8.80 -12.14
N GLN A 122 -11.74 -8.81 -13.48
CA GLN A 122 -11.26 -9.98 -14.23
C GLN A 122 -9.81 -10.31 -13.88
N GLU A 123 -8.96 -9.28 -13.81
CA GLU A 123 -7.56 -9.44 -13.43
C GLU A 123 -7.45 -9.90 -11.96
N ALA A 124 -8.15 -9.24 -11.04
CA ALA A 124 -8.15 -9.62 -9.62
C ALA A 124 -8.62 -11.06 -9.40
N GLU A 125 -9.71 -11.49 -10.06
CA GLU A 125 -10.21 -12.85 -9.99
C GLU A 125 -9.18 -13.87 -10.51
N SER A 126 -8.48 -13.55 -11.61
CA SER A 126 -7.43 -14.42 -12.16
C SER A 126 -6.24 -14.63 -11.21
N MET A 127 -6.07 -13.69 -10.28
CA MET A 127 -5.01 -13.70 -9.26
C MET A 127 -5.53 -14.13 -7.90
N GLY A 128 -6.80 -14.56 -7.77
CA GLY A 128 -7.38 -14.99 -6.51
C GLY A 128 -7.69 -13.86 -5.53
N ILE A 129 -7.65 -12.61 -5.98
CA ILE A 129 -7.86 -11.43 -5.13
C ILE A 129 -9.34 -11.10 -5.06
N MET A 130 -9.82 -10.87 -3.85
CA MET A 130 -11.17 -10.37 -3.61
C MET A 130 -11.11 -9.12 -2.72
N ARG A 131 -12.13 -8.26 -2.85
CA ARG A 131 -12.28 -7.15 -1.90
C ARG A 131 -12.61 -7.71 -0.52
N GLY A 132 -11.75 -7.42 0.46
CA GLY A 132 -12.01 -7.69 1.87
C GLY A 132 -13.05 -6.74 2.48
N LEU A 133 -13.37 -6.95 3.76
CA LEU A 133 -14.24 -6.04 4.52
C LEU A 133 -13.50 -4.71 4.78
N THR A 134 -14.03 -3.61 4.24
CA THR A 134 -13.45 -2.26 4.34
C THR A 134 -14.32 -1.24 5.09
N GLU A 135 -15.55 -1.62 5.49
CA GLU A 135 -16.56 -0.68 6.02
C GLU A 135 -16.19 -0.08 7.38
N ASP A 136 -15.49 -0.83 8.23
CA ASP A 136 -15.07 -0.43 9.59
C ASP A 136 -13.62 0.12 9.64
N LYS A 137 -12.94 0.15 8.50
CA LYS A 137 -11.54 0.54 8.39
C LYS A 137 -11.39 1.94 7.80
N VAL A 138 -10.26 2.57 8.09
CA VAL A 138 -9.90 3.86 7.45
C VAL A 138 -9.81 3.65 5.95
N ASP A 139 -10.54 4.47 5.20
CA ASP A 139 -10.48 4.44 3.74
C ASP A 139 -9.16 5.06 3.27
N ILE A 140 -8.39 4.35 2.45
CA ILE A 140 -7.09 4.81 1.96
C ILE A 140 -7.17 6.16 1.22
N ARG A 141 -8.32 6.51 0.63
CA ARG A 141 -8.57 7.80 -0.03
C ARG A 141 -8.61 8.98 0.93
N SER A 142 -8.84 8.72 2.22
CA SER A 142 -8.87 9.76 3.27
C SER A 142 -7.49 10.13 3.81
N LEU A 143 -6.47 9.30 3.54
CA LEU A 143 -5.12 9.50 4.05
C LEU A 143 -4.47 10.74 3.41
N LYS A 144 -3.65 11.41 4.20
CA LYS A 144 -2.94 12.63 3.80
C LYS A 144 -1.46 12.51 4.07
N ASP A 145 -0.66 13.00 3.14
CA ASP A 145 0.79 13.12 3.31
C ASP A 145 1.16 14.16 4.39
N ALA A 146 2.45 14.34 4.64
CA ALA A 146 2.98 15.28 5.63
C ALA A 146 2.66 16.75 5.32
N ASN A 147 2.30 17.07 4.08
CA ASN A 147 1.86 18.40 3.65
C ASN A 147 0.33 18.57 3.73
N GLY A 148 -0.39 17.55 4.18
CA GLY A 148 -1.84 17.54 4.26
C GLY A 148 -2.54 17.29 2.92
N LYS A 149 -1.81 16.82 1.90
CA LYS A 149 -2.33 16.51 0.57
C LYS A 149 -2.84 15.08 0.51
N THR A 150 -3.96 14.89 -0.17
CA THR A 150 -4.49 13.58 -0.55
C THR A 150 -3.82 13.07 -1.83
N ALA A 151 -4.08 11.80 -2.19
CA ALA A 151 -3.66 11.28 -3.47
C ALA A 151 -4.30 12.04 -4.66
N GLU A 152 -5.52 12.57 -4.51
CA GLU A 152 -6.14 13.41 -5.55
C GLU A 152 -5.42 14.75 -5.73
N ASP A 153 -4.98 15.37 -4.64
CA ASP A 153 -4.21 16.62 -4.71
C ASP A 153 -2.90 16.42 -5.49
N ILE A 154 -2.18 15.33 -5.20
CA ILE A 154 -0.97 14.96 -5.95
C ILE A 154 -1.32 14.67 -7.43
N ALA A 155 -2.41 13.97 -7.69
CA ALA A 155 -2.84 13.65 -9.05
C ALA A 155 -3.17 14.91 -9.87
N ASN A 156 -3.78 15.92 -9.25
CA ASN A 156 -4.05 17.22 -9.88
C ASN A 156 -2.75 18.00 -10.18
N GLU A 157 -1.72 17.88 -9.33
CA GLU A 157 -0.43 18.54 -9.55
C GLU A 157 0.39 17.89 -10.66
N ILE A 158 0.41 16.56 -10.72
CA ILE A 158 1.19 15.79 -11.71
C ILE A 158 0.49 15.74 -13.07
N GLY A 159 -0.84 15.57 -13.08
CA GLY A 159 -1.62 15.36 -14.30
C GLY A 159 -1.27 14.07 -15.05
N GLY A 160 -1.40 14.08 -16.38
CA GLY A 160 -1.04 12.95 -17.24
C GLY A 160 -2.07 11.82 -17.20
N VAL A 161 -1.67 10.63 -16.72
CA VAL A 161 -2.57 9.46 -16.62
C VAL A 161 -3.74 9.69 -15.66
N TRP A 162 -3.68 10.72 -14.82
CA TRP A 162 -4.74 11.05 -13.87
C TRP A 162 -5.85 11.95 -14.45
N ASN A 163 -5.72 12.36 -15.71
CA ASN A 163 -6.82 13.04 -16.40
C ASN A 163 -8.08 12.16 -16.39
N GLY A 164 -9.18 12.67 -15.82
CA GLY A 164 -10.44 11.94 -15.65
C GLY A 164 -10.51 11.03 -14.42
N TRP A 165 -9.49 11.04 -13.56
CA TRP A 165 -9.50 10.39 -12.25
C TRP A 165 -9.81 11.33 -11.11
N THR A 166 -9.53 12.62 -11.25
CA THR A 166 -9.78 13.60 -10.17
C THR A 166 -11.21 14.14 -10.23
N GLY A 167 -11.78 14.46 -9.06
CA GLY A 167 -13.12 15.06 -8.94
C GLY A 167 -14.29 14.07 -9.01
N ASN A 168 -14.03 12.77 -8.96
CA ASN A 168 -15.05 11.70 -8.95
C ASN A 168 -14.98 10.81 -7.69
N GLY A 169 -14.17 11.20 -6.70
CA GLY A 169 -14.02 10.48 -5.45
C GLY A 169 -13.15 9.22 -5.54
N ARG A 170 -12.42 9.00 -6.64
CA ARG A 170 -11.48 7.86 -6.74
C ARG A 170 -10.27 8.03 -5.83
N LEU A 171 -9.70 9.23 -5.77
CA LEU A 171 -8.41 9.47 -5.12
C LEU A 171 -8.51 10.31 -3.84
N ALA A 172 -9.71 10.75 -3.47
CA ALA A 172 -10.04 11.46 -2.24
C ALA A 172 -11.52 11.24 -1.86
N ILE A 173 -11.89 11.59 -0.62
CA ILE A 173 -13.29 11.60 -0.13
C ILE A 173 -13.79 13.04 0.01
#